data_AF-A0A8H5G0B1-F1
#
_entry.id   AF-A0A8H5G0B1-F1
#
_cell.length_a   1.000
_cell.length_b   1.000
_cell.length_c   1.000
_cell.angle_alpha   90.00
_cell.angle_beta   90.00
_cell.angle_gamma   90.00
#
_symmetry.space_group_name_H-M   'P 1'
#
loop_
_entity.id
_entity.type
_entity.pdbx_description
1 polymer ?
#
loop_
_entity_poly.entity_id
_entity_poly.type
_entity_poly.pdbx_seq_one_letter_code
_entity_poly.pdbx_strand_id
1 'polypeptide(L)'
;MALDQSGSKLALLTRTSSENFLRLYEAQNSKMSRSTSHTVTLMPSQVHGLPLEVSTAAFSPDGIYIAVARRDNRTHVYDSRYLDRLLYDFRHSGRSRASPGHDSYGVTQVEWTQSPLTNSLGLITGGMDGMYI
;
A
#
# COMPACT_ATOMS: atom_id res chain seq x y z
N MET A 1 2.14 -8.02 -3.18
CA MET A 1 3.39 -8.13 -2.40
C MET A 1 4.37 -7.09 -2.91
N ALA A 2 5.35 -6.66 -2.10
CA ALA A 2 6.38 -5.72 -2.51
C ALA A 2 7.73 -6.10 -1.89
N LEU A 3 8.83 -5.83 -2.60
CA LEU A 3 10.20 -5.95 -2.07
C LEU A 3 10.81 -4.55 -2.02
N ASP A 4 11.62 -4.29 -1.00
CA ASP A 4 12.42 -3.08 -0.99
C ASP A 4 13.57 -3.17 -2.01
N GLN A 5 14.20 -2.03 -2.33
CA GLN A 5 15.26 -2.00 -3.34
C GLN A 5 16.48 -2.86 -2.97
N SER A 6 16.76 -3.02 -1.68
CA SER A 6 17.86 -3.85 -1.21
C SER A 6 17.54 -5.36 -1.22
N GLY A 7 16.28 -5.73 -1.45
CA GLY A 7 15.79 -7.10 -1.33
C GLY A 7 15.84 -7.65 0.10
N SER A 8 16.03 -6.79 1.10
CA SER A 8 16.12 -7.16 2.51
C SER A 8 14.75 -7.29 3.18
N LYS A 9 13.73 -6.58 2.68
CA LYS A 9 12.39 -6.55 3.25
C LYS A 9 11.36 -6.99 2.22
N LEU A 10 10.50 -7.93 2.62
CA LEU A 10 9.33 -8.36 1.87
C LEU A 10 8.06 -7.92 2.59
N ALA A 11 7.24 -7.13 1.91
CA ALA A 11 5.88 -6.82 2.30
C ALA A 11 4.90 -7.78 1.65
N LEU A 12 4.16 -8.51 2.48
CA LEU A 12 3.10 -9.39 2.05
C LEU A 12 1.76 -8.83 2.52
N LEU A 13 0.85 -8.69 1.56
CA LEU A 13 -0.54 -8.35 1.81
C LEU A 13 -1.32 -9.66 1.84
N THR A 14 -2.02 -9.92 2.94
CA THR A 14 -2.84 -11.12 3.10
C THR A 14 -4.24 -10.73 3.52
N ARG A 15 -5.23 -11.45 3.03
CA ARG A 15 -6.64 -11.23 3.35
C ARG A 15 -7.23 -12.46 4.03
N THR A 16 -7.96 -12.26 5.12
CA THR A 16 -8.86 -13.26 5.73
C THR A 16 -10.30 -12.96 5.30
N SER A 17 -11.27 -13.71 5.80
CA SER A 17 -12.69 -13.45 5.52
C SER A 17 -13.15 -12.05 5.98
N SER A 18 -12.48 -11.43 6.96
CA SER A 18 -12.90 -10.17 7.58
C SER A 18 -11.85 -9.07 7.59
N GLU A 19 -10.56 -9.41 7.48
CA GLU A 19 -9.46 -8.47 7.73
C GLU A 19 -8.38 -8.55 6.64
N ASN A 20 -7.70 -7.43 6.43
CA ASN A 20 -6.51 -7.37 5.60
C ASN A 20 -5.31 -7.06 6.48
N PHE A 21 -4.21 -7.75 6.23
CA PHE A 21 -2.97 -7.60 6.97
C PHE A 21 -1.87 -7.20 6.02
N LEU A 22 -1.04 -6.27 6.47
CA LEU A 22 0.28 -6.02 5.92
C LEU A 22 1.30 -6.65 6.87
N ARG A 23 2.09 -7.59 6.34
CA ARG A 23 3.16 -8.28 7.06
C ARG A 23 4.51 -7.95 6.44
N LEU A 24 5.49 -7.64 7.27
CA LEU A 24 6.88 -7.42 6.85
C LEU A 24 7.75 -8.59 7.29
N TYR A 25 8.57 -9.05 6.36
CA TYR A 25 9.54 -10.12 6.55
C TYR A 25 10.93 -9.62 6.20
N GLU A 26 11.93 -10.03 6.97
CA GLU A 26 13.33 -9.81 6.63
C GLU A 26 13.88 -11.01 5.85
N ALA A 27 14.24 -10.77 4.59
CA ALA A 27 14.64 -11.81 3.65
C ALA A 27 16.10 -12.27 3.82
N GLN A 28 16.98 -11.47 4.43
CA GLN A 28 18.43 -11.72 4.40
C GLN A 28 18.95 -12.78 5.39
N ASN A 29 18.17 -13.21 6.39
CA ASN A 29 18.65 -14.22 7.34
C ASN A 29 18.07 -15.60 7.01
N SER A 30 18.79 -16.42 6.23
CA SER A 30 18.33 -17.79 5.87
C SER A 30 18.10 -18.70 7.09
N LYS A 31 18.72 -18.41 8.23
CA LYS A 31 18.51 -19.11 9.52
C LYS A 31 17.37 -18.53 10.38
N MET A 32 16.90 -17.32 10.08
CA MET A 32 15.81 -16.60 10.78
C MET A 32 14.64 -16.26 9.83
N SER A 33 14.61 -16.88 8.64
CA SER A 33 13.82 -16.51 7.45
C SER A 33 12.30 -16.70 7.58
N ARG A 34 11.81 -16.99 8.78
CA ARG A 34 10.39 -17.27 9.04
C ARG A 34 9.74 -16.36 10.06
N SER A 35 10.49 -15.46 10.71
CA SER A 35 9.88 -14.56 11.67
C SER A 35 9.24 -13.38 10.95
N THR A 36 7.95 -13.17 11.17
CA THR A 36 7.30 -11.93 10.75
C THR A 36 7.88 -10.82 11.62
N SER A 37 8.56 -9.85 11.01
CA SER A 37 9.22 -8.76 11.76
C SER A 37 8.15 -7.81 12.31
N HIS A 38 7.16 -7.45 11.48
CA HIS A 38 6.04 -6.60 11.87
C HIS A 38 4.74 -7.04 11.18
N THR A 39 3.62 -6.96 11.88
CA THR A 39 2.27 -7.16 11.31
C THR A 39 1.38 -6.00 11.72
N VAL A 40 0.66 -5.43 10.76
CA VAL A 40 -0.40 -4.46 11.02
C VAL A 40 -1.69 -4.91 10.36
N THR A 41 -2.78 -4.85 11.12
CA THR A 41 -4.13 -4.97 10.56
C THR A 41 -4.46 -3.67 9.86
N LEU A 42 -4.69 -3.73 8.56
CA LEU A 42 -5.10 -2.56 7.79
C LEU A 42 -6.50 -2.14 8.24
N MET A 43 -6.74 -0.83 8.26
CA MET A 43 -8.00 -0.28 8.75
C MET A 43 -9.20 -0.95 8.06
N PRO A 44 -10.15 -1.50 8.82
CA PRO A 44 -11.31 -2.16 8.25
C PRO A 44 -12.10 -1.16 7.41
N SER A 45 -12.46 -1.59 6.21
CA SER A 45 -13.32 -0.84 5.31
C SER A 45 -14.12 -1.82 4.48
N GLN A 46 -15.27 -1.38 3.99
CA GLN A 46 -16.14 -2.18 3.15
C GLN A 46 -16.52 -1.35 1.94
N VAL A 47 -16.43 -1.99 0.77
CA VAL A 47 -16.94 -1.45 -0.48
C VAL A 47 -18.09 -2.36 -0.89
N HIS A 48 -19.32 -1.84 -0.92
CA HIS A 48 -20.54 -2.59 -1.23
C HIS A 48 -20.77 -3.83 -0.34
N GLY A 49 -20.41 -3.77 0.94
CA GLY A 49 -20.58 -4.87 1.89
C GLY A 49 -19.58 -6.02 1.71
N LEU A 50 -18.65 -5.90 0.75
CA LEU A 50 -17.53 -6.84 0.59
C LEU A 50 -16.33 -6.38 1.41
N PRO A 51 -15.56 -7.33 1.98
CA PRO A 51 -14.32 -7.00 2.67
C PRO A 51 -13.36 -6.30 1.72
N LEU A 52 -12.73 -5.23 2.23
CA LEU A 52 -11.76 -4.42 1.49
C LEU A 52 -10.74 -5.32 0.77
N GLU A 53 -10.37 -4.93 -0.44
CA GLU A 53 -9.25 -5.52 -1.15
C GLU A 53 -8.14 -4.49 -1.31
N VAL A 54 -6.93 -4.91 -0.98
CA VAL A 54 -5.73 -4.13 -1.25
C VAL A 54 -5.24 -4.54 -2.64
N SER A 55 -5.07 -3.56 -3.52
CA SER A 55 -4.66 -3.82 -4.91
C SER A 55 -3.15 -4.01 -5.01
N THR A 56 -2.38 -3.13 -4.38
CA THR A 56 -0.92 -3.16 -4.46
C THR A 56 -0.25 -2.45 -3.27
N ALA A 57 1.06 -2.64 -3.13
CA ALA A 57 1.90 -1.90 -2.21
C ALA A 57 3.27 -1.63 -2.85
N ALA A 58 3.94 -0.56 -2.42
CA ALA A 58 5.28 -0.21 -2.88
C ALA A 58 6.12 0.40 -1.75
N PHE A 59 7.37 -0.03 -1.63
CA PHE A 59 8.34 0.62 -0.77
C PHE A 59 8.86 1.91 -1.42
N SER A 60 9.14 2.92 -0.61
CA SER A 60 9.89 4.08 -1.06
C SER A 60 11.33 3.69 -1.45
N PRO A 61 12.01 4.47 -2.29
CA PRO A 61 13.38 4.21 -2.71
C PRO A 61 14.37 4.08 -1.55
N ASP A 62 14.16 4.85 -0.48
CA ASP A 62 14.96 4.79 0.75
C ASP A 62 14.58 3.62 1.68
N GLY A 63 13.53 2.85 1.35
CA GLY A 63 13.03 1.73 2.13
C GLY A 63 12.37 2.10 3.46
N ILE A 64 12.22 3.40 3.78
CA ILE A 64 11.67 3.87 5.05
C ILE A 64 10.14 3.80 5.06
N TYR A 65 9.50 4.05 3.92
CA TYR A 65 8.05 4.10 3.80
C TYR A 65 7.53 2.93 2.98
N ILE A 66 6.27 2.57 3.27
CA ILE A 66 5.50 1.67 2.42
C ILE A 66 4.13 2.28 2.15
N ALA A 67 3.79 2.41 0.88
CA ALA A 67 2.47 2.82 0.42
C ALA A 67 1.62 1.60 0.11
N VAL A 68 0.33 1.67 0.43
CA VAL A 68 -0.65 0.60 0.28
C VAL A 68 -1.87 1.17 -0.43
N ALA A 69 -2.11 0.72 -1.66
CA ALA A 69 -3.24 1.12 -2.49
C ALA A 69 -4.47 0.25 -2.20
N ARG A 70 -5.62 0.89 -2.01
CA ARG A 70 -6.85 0.22 -1.56
C ARG A 70 -8.00 0.43 -2.54
N ARG A 71 -8.90 -0.56 -2.57
CA ARG A 71 -10.11 -0.53 -3.40
C ARG A 71 -11.11 0.56 -3.00
N ASP A 72 -11.07 1.06 -1.77
CA ASP A 72 -11.95 2.12 -1.27
C ASP A 72 -11.45 3.54 -1.58
N ASN A 73 -10.69 3.69 -2.69
CA ASN A 73 -10.12 4.95 -3.16
C ASN A 73 -9.11 5.57 -2.18
N ARG A 74 -8.53 4.78 -1.27
CA ARG A 74 -7.53 5.25 -0.32
C ARG A 74 -6.14 4.71 -0.64
N THR A 75 -5.13 5.52 -0.36
CA THR A 75 -3.74 5.11 -0.30
C THR A 75 -3.21 5.42 1.09
N HIS A 76 -2.79 4.38 1.80
CA HIS A 76 -2.19 4.52 3.12
C HIS A 76 -0.68 4.48 3.02
N VAL A 77 0.01 5.31 3.81
CA VAL A 77 1.47 5.27 3.93
C VAL A 77 1.86 5.00 5.37
N TYR A 78 2.74 4.02 5.56
CA TYR A 78 3.25 3.58 6.86
C TYR A 78 4.78 3.72 6.92
N ASP A 79 5.31 3.84 8.14
CA ASP A 79 6.74 3.64 8.40
C ASP A 79 7.05 2.13 8.39
N SER A 80 7.93 1.70 7.49
CA SER A 80 8.29 0.29 7.30
C SER A 80 9.14 -0.30 8.43
N ARG A 81 9.65 0.53 9.34
CA ARG A 81 10.50 0.10 10.46
C ARG A 81 9.67 -0.32 11.67
N TYR A 82 8.45 0.19 11.80
CA TYR A 82 7.63 0.01 12.99
C TYR A 82 6.21 -0.49 12.66
N LEU A 83 5.65 -0.12 11.50
CA LEU A 83 4.26 -0.42 11.05
C LEU A 83 3.15 -0.11 12.07
N ASP A 84 3.46 0.59 13.15
CA ASP A 84 2.57 0.85 14.28
C ASP A 84 1.62 2.01 14.02
N ARG A 85 1.95 2.87 13.05
CA ARG A 85 1.20 4.09 12.76
C ARG A 85 1.02 4.37 11.27
N LEU A 86 -0.20 4.77 10.92
CA LEU A 86 -0.52 5.40 9.64
C LEU A 86 0.04 6.82 9.62
N LEU A 87 0.95 7.09 8.69
CA LEU A 87 1.57 8.41 8.50
C LEU A 87 0.70 9.32 7.64
N TYR A 88 0.22 8.78 6.52
CA TYR A 88 -0.62 9.51 5.56
C TYR A 88 -1.79 8.65 5.09
N ASP A 89 -2.95 9.31 4.96
CA ASP A 89 -4.19 8.75 4.41
C ASP A 89 -4.62 9.62 3.23
N PHE A 90 -4.23 9.21 2.03
CA PHE A 90 -4.63 9.87 0.80
C PHE A 90 -5.93 9.27 0.29
N ARG A 91 -6.83 10.12 -0.23
CA ARG A 91 -8.10 9.67 -0.78
C ARG A 91 -8.40 10.30 -2.12
N HIS A 92 -8.63 9.45 -3.11
CA HIS A 92 -9.24 9.80 -4.39
C HIS A 92 -10.70 10.19 -4.14
N SER A 93 -11.03 11.45 -4.45
CA SER A 93 -12.36 12.04 -4.25
C SER A 93 -13.03 12.45 -5.57
N GLY A 94 -12.38 12.17 -6.70
CA GLY A 94 -12.92 12.46 -8.01
C GLY A 94 -14.15 11.63 -8.35
N ARG A 95 -14.94 12.10 -9.33
CA ARG A 95 -16.02 11.29 -9.89
C ARG A 95 -15.42 10.06 -10.56
N SER A 96 -15.96 8.90 -10.23
CA SER A 96 -15.69 7.65 -10.95
C SER A 96 -15.80 7.88 -12.45
N ARG A 97 -14.74 7.55 -13.21
CA ARG A 97 -14.76 7.57 -14.68
C ARG A 97 -15.10 6.20 -15.27
N ALA A 98 -15.48 5.22 -14.46
CA ALA A 98 -16.00 3.96 -14.99
C ALA A 98 -17.39 4.18 -15.59
N SER A 99 -17.74 3.31 -16.53
CA SER A 99 -19.08 3.25 -17.12
C SER A 99 -20.15 3.19 -16.01
N PRO A 100 -21.27 3.91 -16.16
CA PRO A 100 -22.38 3.81 -15.21
C PRO A 100 -22.79 2.35 -14.99
N GLY A 101 -22.98 1.96 -13.73
CA GLY A 101 -23.36 0.59 -13.35
C GLY A 101 -22.19 -0.37 -13.06
N HIS A 102 -20.94 0.08 -13.14
CA HIS A 102 -19.77 -0.69 -12.70
C HIS A 102 -19.23 -0.22 -11.34
N ASP A 103 -18.77 -1.18 -10.54
CA ASP A 103 -18.15 -0.92 -9.24
C ASP A 103 -16.88 -0.07 -9.36
N SER A 104 -16.60 0.72 -8.32
CA SER A 104 -15.33 1.42 -8.19
C SER A 104 -14.18 0.42 -8.00
N TYR A 105 -13.13 0.55 -8.81
CA TYR A 105 -11.93 -0.28 -8.72
C TYR A 105 -10.90 0.26 -7.71
N GLY A 106 -11.13 1.46 -7.17
CA GLY A 106 -10.23 2.08 -6.20
C GLY A 106 -8.94 2.64 -6.79
N VAL A 107 -7.95 2.74 -5.91
CA VAL A 107 -6.55 2.93 -6.31
C VAL A 107 -6.02 1.57 -6.74
N THR A 108 -5.56 1.46 -7.97
CA THR A 108 -5.06 0.21 -8.58
C THR A 108 -3.54 0.14 -8.62
N GLN A 109 -2.87 1.30 -8.61
CA GLN A 109 -1.43 1.39 -8.69
C GLN A 109 -0.89 2.46 -7.75
N VAL A 110 0.30 2.23 -7.21
CA VAL A 110 1.07 3.22 -6.47
C VAL A 110 2.54 3.09 -6.84
N GLU A 111 3.19 4.23 -7.02
CA GLU A 111 4.60 4.31 -7.40
C GLU A 111 5.27 5.49 -6.69
N TRP A 112 6.44 5.24 -6.11
CA TRP A 112 7.24 6.30 -5.52
C TRP A 112 8.13 6.93 -6.58
N THR A 113 8.23 8.25 -6.54
CA THR A 113 9.19 9.02 -7.32
C THR A 113 10.15 9.74 -6.39
N GLN A 114 11.36 10.00 -6.87
CA GLN A 114 12.37 10.74 -6.13
C GLN A 114 12.97 11.79 -7.04
N SER A 115 12.94 13.04 -6.58
CA SER A 115 13.59 14.13 -7.30
C SER A 115 15.11 13.97 -7.24
N PRO A 116 15.81 13.89 -8.38
CA PRO A 116 17.27 13.80 -8.39
C PRO A 116 17.96 15.06 -7.84
N LEU A 117 17.26 16.21 -7.86
CA LEU A 117 17.82 17.51 -7.49
C LEU A 117 17.67 17.82 -6.00
N THR A 118 16.54 17.45 -5.41
CA THR A 118 16.18 17.78 -4.02
C THR A 118 16.17 16.55 -3.11
N ASN A 119 16.36 15.36 -3.69
CA ASN A 119 16.19 14.07 -3.02
C ASN A 119 14.81 13.86 -2.36
N SER A 120 13.84 14.71 -2.70
CA SER A 120 12.50 14.67 -2.13
C SER A 120 11.70 13.53 -2.73
N LEU A 121 10.93 12.84 -1.88
CA LEU A 121 10.02 11.78 -2.30
C LEU A 121 8.67 12.34 -2.73
N GLY A 122 8.15 11.81 -3.83
CA GLY A 122 6.76 11.99 -4.27
C GLY A 122 6.07 10.62 -4.37
N LEU A 123 4.74 10.62 -4.33
CA LEU A 123 3.94 9.40 -4.38
C LEU A 123 2.84 9.51 -5.44
N ILE A 124 3.02 8.81 -6.55
CA ILE A 124 2.05 8.76 -7.62
C ILE A 124 1.08 7.61 -7.34
N THR A 125 -0.22 7.89 -7.45
CA THR A 125 -1.28 6.89 -7.36
C THR A 125 -2.04 6.83 -8.67
N GLY A 126 -2.41 5.64 -9.13
CA GLY A 126 -3.28 5.43 -10.28
C GLY A 126 -4.60 4.81 -9.82
N GLY A 127 -5.72 5.37 -10.28
CA GLY A 127 -7.05 4.93 -9.91
C GLY A 127 -8.10 5.34 -10.93
N MET A 128 -9.37 5.03 -10.64
CA MET A 128 -10.45 5.24 -11.61
C MET A 128 -10.77 6.72 -11.88
N ASP A 129 -10.36 7.62 -11.01
CA ASP A 129 -10.57 9.06 -11.17
C ASP A 129 -9.42 9.74 -11.96
N GLY A 130 -8.36 8.99 -12.28
CA GLY A 130 -7.19 9.50 -13.00
C GLY A 130 -6.38 10.54 -12.23
N MET A 131 -6.46 10.54 -10.88
CA MET A 131 -5.80 11.53 -10.05
C MET A 131 -4.34 11.16 -9.70
N TYR A 132 -3.43 12.11 -9.91
CA TYR A 132 -2.04 12.09 -9.44
C TYR A 132 -1.93 12.94 -8.17
N ILE A 133 -1.24 12.47 -7.14
CA ILE A 133 -0.95 13.19 -5.88
C ILE A 133 0.56 13.44 -5.77
#